data_AF-A0A1G1VTG9-F1
#
_entry.id   AF-A0A1G1VTG9-F1
#
_cell.length_a   1.000
_cell.length_b   1.000
_cell.length_c   1.000
_cell.angle_alpha   90.00
_cell.angle_beta   90.00
_cell.angle_gamma   90.00
#
_symmetry.space_group_name_H-M   'P 1'
#
loop_
_entity.id
_entity.type
_entity.pdbx_description
1 polymer ?
#
loop_
_entity_poly.entity_id
_entity_poly.type
_entity_poly.pdbx_seq_one_letter_code
_entity_poly.pdbx_strand_id
1 'polypeptide(L)'
;MGEGDEEIPQKSTEQLLREEVLNNLDSAINNFLENKSGEGKLVSQAAAVWEKAMQNQELSKAIEEALRQRRKALTQGFGALNIAKHGDPVRNRYDPNTWMDTVPPEFEGREADYFLDRVHSLRAFLSGLSL
;
A
#
# COMPACT_ATOMS: atom_id res chain seq x y z
N MET A 1 17.02 40.19 -22.65
CA MET A 1 15.80 39.80 -21.93
C MET A 1 15.88 38.30 -21.80
N GLY A 2 16.15 37.80 -20.59
CA GLY A 2 16.27 36.37 -20.35
C GLY A 2 14.87 35.81 -20.17
N GLU A 3 14.43 35.00 -21.12
CA GLU A 3 13.34 34.07 -20.88
C GLU A 3 13.95 32.98 -19.99
N GLY A 4 13.63 33.06 -18.69
CA GLY A 4 13.89 31.96 -17.78
C GLY A 4 12.95 30.85 -18.18
N ASP A 5 13.46 29.89 -18.96
CA ASP A 5 12.81 28.59 -19.11
C ASP A 5 12.57 28.07 -17.69
N GLU A 6 11.30 28.04 -17.26
CA GLU A 6 10.89 27.28 -16.09
C GLU A 6 11.24 25.82 -16.39
N GLU A 7 12.40 25.37 -15.91
CA GLU A 7 12.76 23.95 -15.88
C GLU A 7 11.68 23.23 -15.06
N ILE A 8 10.70 22.66 -15.75
CA ILE A 8 9.73 21.74 -15.15
C ILE A 8 10.57 20.62 -14.54
N PRO A 9 10.55 20.39 -13.21
CA PRO A 9 11.35 19.34 -12.59
C PRO A 9 10.99 18.01 -13.24
N GLN A 10 11.95 17.43 -13.97
CA GLN A 10 11.73 16.18 -14.66
C GLN A 10 11.59 15.10 -13.58
N LYS A 11 10.38 14.55 -13.43
CA LYS A 11 10.12 13.49 -12.46
C LYS A 11 11.02 12.30 -12.77
N SER A 12 11.61 11.71 -11.73
CA SER A 12 12.37 10.47 -11.91
C SER A 12 11.44 9.34 -12.35
N THR A 13 12.00 8.31 -12.98
CA THR A 13 11.26 7.11 -13.42
C THR A 13 10.46 6.50 -12.26
N GLU A 14 11.00 6.58 -11.05
CA GLU A 14 10.45 6.00 -9.84
C GLU A 14 9.33 6.85 -9.25
N GLN A 15 9.43 8.18 -9.37
CA GLN A 15 8.32 9.08 -9.06
C GLN A 15 7.13 8.85 -10.00
N LEU A 16 7.40 8.66 -11.31
CA LEU A 16 6.36 8.33 -12.29
C LEU A 16 5.74 6.96 -12.00
N LEU A 17 6.56 5.95 -11.67
CA LEU A 17 6.05 4.63 -11.31
C LEU A 17 5.21 4.67 -10.02
N ARG A 18 5.62 5.44 -9.00
CA ARG A 18 4.83 5.64 -7.78
C ARG A 18 3.47 6.27 -8.11
N GLU A 19 3.43 7.29 -8.96
CA GLU A 19 2.19 7.92 -9.38
C GLU A 19 1.28 6.94 -10.12
N GLU A 20 1.84 6.12 -11.01
CA GLU A 20 1.08 5.08 -11.69
C GLU A 20 0.48 4.07 -10.71
N VAL A 21 1.28 3.57 -9.77
CA VAL A 21 0.87 2.67 -8.69
C VAL A 21 -0.27 3.27 -7.86
N LEU A 22 -0.17 4.56 -7.48
CA LEU A 22 -1.21 5.26 -6.72
C LEU A 22 -2.50 5.46 -7.53
N ASN A 23 -2.38 5.86 -8.81
CA ASN A 23 -3.52 6.04 -9.71
C ASN A 23 -4.27 4.73 -9.94
N ASN A 24 -3.55 3.60 -10.00
CA ASN A 24 -4.15 2.27 -10.11
C ASN A 24 -4.93 1.89 -8.85
N LEU A 25 -4.43 2.22 -7.65
CA LEU A 25 -5.19 2.04 -6.40
C LEU A 25 -6.42 2.93 -6.34
N ASP A 26 -6.29 4.20 -6.73
CA ASP A 26 -7.43 5.14 -6.78
C ASP A 26 -8.52 4.64 -7.73
N SER A 27 -8.12 4.08 -8.87
CA SER A 27 -9.05 3.46 -9.81
C SER A 27 -9.74 2.22 -9.22
N ALA A 28 -9.01 1.39 -8.47
CA ALA A 28 -9.58 0.22 -7.81
C ALA A 28 -10.62 0.62 -6.74
N ILE A 29 -10.29 1.61 -5.91
CA ILE A 29 -11.18 2.17 -4.89
C ILE A 29 -12.46 2.72 -5.54
N ASN A 30 -12.32 3.57 -6.57
CA ASN A 30 -13.46 4.21 -7.22
C ASN A 30 -14.37 3.17 -7.89
N ASN A 31 -13.80 2.17 -8.59
CA ASN A 31 -14.61 1.09 -9.18
C ASN A 31 -15.37 0.29 -8.12
N PHE A 32 -14.77 0.06 -6.96
CA PHE A 32 -15.44 -0.62 -5.84
C PHE A 32 -16.59 0.22 -5.27
N LEU A 33 -16.34 1.51 -4.98
CA LEU A 33 -17.36 2.42 -4.43
C LEU A 33 -18.53 2.66 -5.39
N GLU A 34 -18.29 2.63 -6.70
CA GLU A 34 -19.34 2.75 -7.72
C GLU A 34 -20.11 1.43 -7.94
N ASN A 35 -19.90 0.41 -7.10
CA ASN A 35 -20.47 -0.94 -7.20
C ASN A 35 -20.14 -1.66 -8.53
N LYS A 36 -19.03 -1.29 -9.19
CA LYS A 36 -18.57 -1.89 -10.46
C LYS A 36 -17.67 -3.12 -10.23
N SER A 37 -17.33 -3.44 -8.98
CA SER A 37 -16.49 -4.58 -8.62
C SER A 37 -16.75 -5.05 -7.19
N GLY A 38 -16.78 -6.37 -6.98
CA GLY A 38 -16.81 -6.96 -5.64
C GLY A 38 -15.45 -6.92 -4.93
N GLU A 39 -15.46 -7.26 -3.65
CA GLU A 39 -14.30 -7.21 -2.75
C GLU A 39 -13.10 -8.02 -3.25
N GLY A 40 -13.32 -9.22 -3.80
CA GLY A 40 -12.23 -10.03 -4.36
C GLY A 40 -11.48 -9.31 -5.48
N LYS A 41 -12.19 -8.54 -6.32
CA LYS A 41 -11.56 -7.76 -7.39
C LYS A 41 -10.80 -6.56 -6.85
N LEU A 42 -11.29 -5.90 -5.79
CA LEU A 42 -10.56 -4.85 -5.08
C LEU A 42 -9.23 -5.39 -4.51
N VAL A 43 -9.26 -6.56 -3.86
CA VAL A 43 -8.06 -7.20 -3.30
C VAL A 43 -7.08 -7.61 -4.40
N SER A 44 -7.55 -8.26 -5.48
CA SER A 44 -6.67 -8.64 -6.60
C SER A 44 -6.02 -7.44 -7.28
N GLN A 45 -6.73 -6.33 -7.44
CA GLN A 45 -6.16 -5.10 -8.00
C GLN A 45 -5.10 -4.50 -7.07
N ALA A 46 -5.37 -4.47 -5.76
CA ALA A 46 -4.38 -4.03 -4.78
C ALA A 46 -3.13 -4.92 -4.78
N ALA A 47 -3.29 -6.24 -4.87
CA ALA A 47 -2.19 -7.20 -4.97
C ALA A 47 -1.33 -6.97 -6.21
N ALA A 48 -1.94 -6.77 -7.38
CA ALA A 48 -1.21 -6.45 -8.62
C ALA A 48 -0.41 -5.14 -8.50
N VAL A 49 -0.96 -4.12 -7.83
CA VAL A 49 -0.23 -2.87 -7.57
C VAL A 49 0.95 -3.11 -6.63
N TRP A 50 0.75 -3.88 -5.57
CA TRP A 50 1.80 -4.24 -4.63
C TRP A 50 2.95 -4.98 -5.32
N GLU A 51 2.64 -5.99 -6.14
CA GLU A 51 3.62 -6.75 -6.92
C GLU A 51 4.42 -5.83 -7.86
N LYS A 52 3.73 -4.93 -8.58
CA LYS A 52 4.37 -3.97 -9.46
C LYS A 52 5.33 -3.05 -8.71
N ALA A 53 4.95 -2.57 -7.53
CA ALA A 53 5.82 -1.74 -6.70
C ALA A 53 7.05 -2.53 -6.18
N MET A 54 6.86 -3.79 -5.79
CA MET A 54 7.94 -4.66 -5.29
C MET A 54 8.92 -5.12 -6.39
N GLN A 55 8.51 -5.14 -7.66
CA GLN A 55 9.37 -5.44 -8.82
C GLN A 55 10.35 -4.31 -9.15
N ASN A 56 10.06 -3.06 -8.76
CA ASN A 56 10.98 -1.95 -8.93
C ASN A 56 11.96 -1.86 -7.76
N GLN A 57 13.26 -1.79 -8.06
CA GLN A 57 14.31 -1.88 -7.04
C GLN A 57 14.25 -0.73 -6.01
N GLU A 58 13.97 0.50 -6.43
CA GLU A 58 13.95 1.65 -5.52
C GLU A 58 12.70 1.67 -4.68
N LEU A 59 11.53 1.46 -5.29
CA LEU A 59 10.26 1.33 -4.58
C LEU A 59 10.31 0.19 -3.57
N SER A 60 10.79 -0.98 -3.98
CA SER A 60 10.93 -2.14 -3.10
C SER A 60 11.82 -1.85 -1.89
N LYS A 61 12.97 -1.18 -2.09
CA LYS A 61 13.84 -0.73 -0.99
C LYS A 61 13.14 0.27 -0.07
N ALA A 62 12.46 1.27 -0.62
CA ALA A 62 11.73 2.26 0.15
C ALA A 62 10.59 1.62 0.97
N ILE A 63 9.86 0.68 0.37
CA ILE A 63 8.79 -0.09 1.03
C ILE A 63 9.37 -0.90 2.20
N GLU A 64 10.42 -1.70 1.97
CA GLU A 64 11.03 -2.52 3.03
C GLU A 64 11.57 -1.67 4.18
N GLU A 65 12.22 -0.54 3.88
CA GLU A 65 12.69 0.39 4.90
C GLU A 65 11.52 1.00 5.68
N ALA A 66 10.45 1.42 5.00
CA ALA A 66 9.28 1.98 5.64
C ALA A 66 8.50 0.95 6.49
N LEU A 67 8.47 -0.31 6.09
CA LEU A 67 7.93 -1.42 6.89
C LEU A 67 8.82 -1.68 8.12
N ARG A 68 10.15 -1.66 7.95
CA ARG A 68 11.12 -1.84 9.04
C ARG A 68 10.99 -0.75 10.10
N GLN A 69 10.85 0.51 9.70
CA GLN A 69 10.66 1.63 10.62
C GLN A 69 9.35 1.50 11.40
N ARG A 70 8.24 1.12 10.74
CA ARG A 70 6.97 0.87 11.42
C ARG A 70 7.05 -0.29 12.41
N ARG A 71 7.75 -1.39 12.06
CA ARG A 71 8.02 -2.52 12.98
C ARG A 71 8.78 -2.08 14.23
N LYS A 72 9.80 -1.22 14.06
CA LYS A 72 10.54 -0.65 15.19
C LYS A 72 9.65 0.20 16.09
N ALA A 73 8.86 1.10 15.51
CA ALA A 73 7.96 1.98 16.26
C ALA A 73 6.92 1.17 17.07
N LEU A 74 6.33 0.13 16.47
CA LEU A 74 5.44 -0.81 17.17
C LEU A 74 6.14 -1.53 18.32
N THR A 75 7.36 -2.02 18.08
CA THR A 75 8.13 -2.72 19.12
C THR A 75 8.50 -1.81 20.29
N GLN A 76 8.76 -0.53 20.02
CA GLN A 76 9.03 0.46 21.06
C GLN A 76 7.79 0.84 21.87
N GLY A 77 6.60 0.83 21.25
CA GLY A 77 5.34 1.16 21.93
C GLY A 77 4.67 0.01 22.68
N PHE A 78 4.83 -1.23 22.20
CA PHE A 78 4.08 -2.40 22.69
C PHE A 78 4.97 -3.58 23.12
N GLY A 79 6.29 -3.46 23.04
CA GLY A 79 7.24 -4.53 23.32
C GLY A 79 7.51 -5.45 22.13
N ALA A 80 8.33 -6.49 22.35
CA ALA A 80 8.76 -7.40 21.28
C ALA A 80 7.56 -8.08 20.59
N LEU A 81 7.42 -7.86 19.29
CA LEU A 81 6.41 -8.53 18.46
C LEU A 81 6.77 -10.00 18.30
N ASN A 82 5.89 -10.91 18.71
CA ASN A 82 6.06 -12.35 18.46
C ASN A 82 5.55 -12.71 17.05
N ILE A 83 6.30 -12.29 16.04
CA ILE A 83 5.99 -12.47 14.62
C ILE A 83 5.84 -13.96 14.27
N ALA A 84 6.68 -14.82 14.85
CA ALA A 84 6.66 -16.26 14.59
C ALA A 84 5.33 -16.92 15.01
N LYS A 85 4.67 -16.38 16.04
CA LYS A 85 3.40 -16.91 16.56
C LYS A 85 2.16 -16.25 15.94
N HIS A 86 2.25 -14.97 15.57
CA HIS A 86 1.07 -14.16 15.22
C HIS A 86 1.13 -13.52 13.82
N GLY A 87 2.18 -13.79 13.05
CA GLY A 87 2.44 -13.12 11.77
C GLY A 87 3.00 -11.71 11.97
N ASP A 88 3.41 -11.06 10.86
CA ASP A 88 3.91 -9.68 10.90
C ASP A 88 2.72 -8.70 10.80
N PRO A 89 2.34 -8.02 11.90
CA PRO A 89 1.17 -7.15 11.91
C PRO A 89 1.35 -5.92 11.00
N VAL A 90 2.58 -5.50 10.74
CA VAL A 90 2.87 -4.40 9.82
C VAL A 90 2.66 -4.87 8.39
N ARG A 91 3.18 -6.04 8.05
CA ARG A 91 3.00 -6.61 6.71
C ARG A 91 1.53 -6.90 6.44
N ASN A 92 0.82 -7.49 7.39
CA ASN A 92 -0.63 -7.75 7.28
C ASN A 92 -1.46 -6.48 7.08
N ARG A 93 -0.95 -5.29 7.45
CA ARG A 93 -1.64 -4.02 7.18
C ARG A 93 -1.52 -3.55 5.73
N TYR A 94 -0.42 -3.84 5.06
CA TYR A 94 -0.11 -3.23 3.78
C TYR A 94 0.02 -4.22 2.62
N ASP A 95 0.40 -5.47 2.86
CA ASP A 95 0.58 -6.51 1.84
C ASP A 95 -0.77 -7.18 1.52
N PRO A 96 -1.39 -6.90 0.36
CA PRO A 96 -2.72 -7.39 0.02
C PRO A 96 -2.82 -8.90 -0.08
N ASN A 97 -1.71 -9.58 -0.32
CA ASN A 97 -1.63 -11.04 -0.43
C ASN A 97 -1.97 -11.75 0.89
N THR A 98 -1.99 -11.01 2.00
CA THR A 98 -2.30 -11.56 3.33
C THR A 98 -3.74 -11.30 3.77
N TRP A 99 -4.48 -10.40 3.11
CA TRP A 99 -5.71 -9.85 3.67
C TRP A 99 -6.85 -10.85 3.72
N MET A 100 -6.98 -11.71 2.70
CA MET A 100 -8.04 -12.74 2.65
C MET A 100 -7.92 -13.72 3.81
N ASP A 101 -6.70 -14.08 4.20
CA ASP A 101 -6.42 -15.04 5.28
C ASP A 101 -6.40 -14.38 6.67
N THR A 102 -6.51 -13.05 6.74
CA THR A 102 -6.37 -12.27 7.97
C THR A 102 -7.56 -11.37 8.27
N VAL A 103 -8.71 -11.62 7.62
CA VAL A 103 -9.97 -10.95 7.97
C VAL A 103 -10.29 -11.25 9.44
N PRO A 104 -10.36 -10.25 10.32
CA PRO A 104 -10.68 -10.47 11.72
C PRO A 104 -12.15 -10.89 11.90
N PRO A 105 -12.48 -11.70 12.92
CA PRO A 105 -13.86 -12.15 13.17
C PRO A 105 -14.88 -11.01 13.29
N GLU A 106 -14.48 -9.85 13.81
CA GLU A 106 -15.35 -8.66 13.92
C GLU A 106 -15.77 -8.05 12.57
N PHE A 107 -15.13 -8.46 11.47
CA PHE A 107 -15.47 -8.08 10.10
C PHE A 107 -16.17 -9.17 9.31
N GLU A 108 -16.54 -10.30 9.92
CA GLU A 108 -17.38 -11.32 9.27
C GLU A 108 -18.72 -10.71 8.81
N GLY A 109 -19.04 -10.86 7.53
CA GLY A 109 -20.20 -10.23 6.87
C GLY A 109 -20.04 -8.73 6.57
N ARG A 110 -18.85 -8.16 6.80
CA ARG A 110 -18.44 -6.77 6.49
C ARG A 110 -17.04 -6.71 5.87
N GLU A 111 -16.69 -7.74 5.10
CA GLU A 111 -15.38 -7.91 4.49
C GLU A 111 -15.06 -6.75 3.53
N ALA A 112 -16.07 -6.26 2.80
CA ALA A 112 -16.03 -5.04 2.00
C ALA A 112 -15.40 -3.84 2.75
N ASP A 113 -15.87 -3.55 3.96
CA ASP A 113 -15.39 -2.42 4.77
C ASP A 113 -13.92 -2.64 5.20
N TYR A 114 -13.60 -3.89 5.58
CA TYR A 114 -12.25 -4.29 5.95
C TYR A 114 -11.26 -4.09 4.80
N PHE A 115 -11.56 -4.62 3.61
CA PHE A 115 -10.67 -4.51 2.47
C PHE A 115 -10.53 -3.07 1.98
N LEU A 116 -11.61 -2.28 2.02
CA LEU A 116 -11.54 -0.87 1.67
C LEU A 116 -10.60 -0.08 2.60
N ASP A 117 -10.69 -0.29 3.92
CA ASP A 117 -9.76 0.30 4.90
C ASP A 117 -8.30 -0.11 4.65
N ARG A 118 -8.07 -1.38 4.32
CA ARG A 118 -6.74 -1.89 3.99
C ARG A 118 -6.18 -1.25 2.73
N VAL A 119 -6.98 -1.12 1.66
CA VAL A 119 -6.56 -0.46 0.41
C VAL A 119 -6.24 1.02 0.64
N HIS A 120 -7.07 1.74 1.41
CA HIS A 120 -6.76 3.12 1.78
C HIS A 120 -5.46 3.23 2.57
N SER A 121 -5.21 2.29 3.48
CA SER A 121 -3.96 2.23 4.25
C SER A 121 -2.74 1.97 3.37
N LEU A 122 -2.84 1.06 2.41
CA LEU A 122 -1.79 0.81 1.42
C LEU A 122 -1.51 2.06 0.57
N ARG A 123 -2.57 2.70 0.06
CA ARG A 123 -2.42 3.93 -0.73
C ARG A 123 -1.70 5.02 0.07
N ALA A 124 -2.13 5.28 1.31
CA ALA A 124 -1.49 6.25 2.18
C ALA A 124 -0.03 5.89 2.49
N PHE A 125 0.25 4.60 2.70
CA PHE A 125 1.60 4.07 2.91
C PHE A 125 2.51 4.36 1.72
N LEU A 126 2.08 4.02 0.49
CA LEU A 126 2.85 4.22 -0.73
C LEU A 126 3.05 5.71 -1.06
N SER A 127 2.04 6.54 -0.80
CA SER A 127 2.14 7.99 -0.97
C SER A 127 3.15 8.64 -0.03
N GLY A 128 3.37 8.05 1.15
CA GLY A 128 4.30 8.55 2.16
C GLY A 128 5.73 8.04 2.03
N LEU A 129 6.06 7.29 0.97
CA LEU A 129 7.43 6.80 0.76
C LEU A 129 8.37 7.95 0.38
N SER A 130 9.53 7.98 1.02
CA SER A 130 10.66 8.80 0.58
C SER A 130 11.37 8.07 -0.55
N LEU A 131 11.41 8.69 -1.73
CA LEU A 131 12.13 8.22 -2.92
C LEU A 131 13.22 9.23 -3.27
#